data_AF-I0IP22-F1
#
_entry.id   AF-I0IP22-F1
#
_cell.length_a   1.000
_cell.length_b   1.000
_cell.length_c   1.000
_cell.angle_alpha   90.00
_cell.angle_beta   90.00
_cell.angle_gamma   90.00
#
_symmetry.space_group_name_H-M   'P 1'
#
loop_
_entity.id
_entity.type
_entity.pdbx_description
1 polymer ?
#
loop_
_entity_poly.entity_id
_entity_poly.type
_entity_poly.pdbx_seq_one_letter_code
_entity_poly.pdbx_strand_id
1 'polypeptide(L)'
;MQMGIQQGGKRKESLEALRGLASIIVVLWHSILGFHPEWVGIFQNSSINFRLPCKYYFVLMNGTGAVILFFVLSGFVLSRTALVNENKKNILINSIKRLPRLAVLTTIATLISWTFFYLNFYHFKEAGKITNSPWLSSFANSYTSGNPFLFSFWDALNQGLWKTFIIGDYY
;
A
#
# COMPACT_ATOMS: atom_id res chain seq x y z
N MET A 1 40.24 -34.18 -2.42
CA MET A 1 39.42 -33.58 -3.49
C MET A 1 38.37 -32.69 -2.84
N GLN A 2 38.70 -31.43 -2.55
CA GLN A 2 37.80 -30.48 -1.89
C GLN A 2 36.83 -29.92 -2.94
N MET A 3 35.55 -30.28 -2.84
CA MET A 3 34.48 -29.61 -3.57
C MET A 3 34.19 -28.28 -2.90
N GLY A 4 34.70 -27.20 -3.50
CA GLY A 4 34.34 -25.83 -3.17
C GLY A 4 32.87 -25.59 -3.45
N ILE A 5 32.06 -25.47 -2.40
CA ILE A 5 30.73 -24.88 -2.49
C ILE A 5 30.95 -23.40 -2.81
N GLN A 6 30.82 -23.03 -4.08
CA GLN A 6 30.70 -21.64 -4.49
C GLN A 6 29.44 -21.07 -3.84
N GLN A 7 29.60 -20.35 -2.72
CA GLN A 7 28.56 -19.48 -2.17
C GLN A 7 28.48 -18.21 -3.03
N GLY A 8 27.92 -18.33 -4.23
CA GLY A 8 27.32 -17.17 -4.90
C GLY A 8 26.17 -16.69 -4.01
N GLY A 9 26.21 -15.44 -3.55
CA GLY A 9 25.31 -14.91 -2.53
C GLY A 9 23.83 -15.17 -2.84
N LYS A 10 23.25 -16.24 -2.27
CA LYS A 10 21.86 -16.63 -2.51
C LYS A 10 20.92 -15.51 -2.08
N ARG A 11 20.06 -15.07 -3.00
CA ARG A 11 18.88 -14.26 -2.70
C ARG A 11 18.15 -14.94 -1.55
N LYS A 12 17.91 -14.23 -0.44
CA LYS A 12 17.20 -14.81 0.72
C LYS A 12 15.72 -14.94 0.38
N GLU A 13 15.35 -16.05 -0.25
CA GLU A 13 13.99 -16.37 -0.68
C GLU A 13 12.99 -16.25 0.47
N SER A 14 13.38 -16.62 1.69
CA SER A 14 12.56 -16.45 2.89
C SER A 14 12.17 -14.98 3.16
N LEU A 15 13.06 -14.01 2.92
CA LEU A 15 12.74 -12.58 3.13
C LEU A 15 11.81 -12.05 2.05
N GLU A 16 11.99 -12.50 0.80
CA GLU A 16 11.08 -12.15 -0.30
C GLU A 16 9.69 -12.78 -0.09
N ALA A 17 9.62 -14.01 0.41
CA ALA A 17 8.37 -14.68 0.77
C ALA A 17 7.63 -13.93 1.89
N LEU A 18 8.34 -13.46 2.92
CA LEU A 18 7.75 -12.65 4.00
C LEU A 18 7.20 -11.31 3.48
N ARG A 19 7.89 -10.65 2.55
CA ARG A 19 7.39 -9.44 1.88
C ARG A 19 6.12 -9.74 1.08
N GLY A 20 6.10 -10.85 0.35
CA GLY A 20 4.90 -11.32 -0.36
C GLY A 20 3.72 -11.55 0.57
N LEU A 21 3.94 -12.30 1.66
CA LEU A 21 2.92 -12.56 2.68
C LEU A 21 2.38 -11.26 3.30
N ALA A 22 3.27 -10.33 3.65
CA ALA A 22 2.89 -9.03 4.17
C ALA A 22 1.97 -8.27 3.19
N SER A 23 2.29 -8.26 1.89
CA SER A 23 1.45 -7.59 0.89
C SER A 23 0.07 -8.24 0.75
N ILE A 24 -0.05 -9.56 0.88
CA ILE A 24 -1.34 -10.28 0.87
C ILE A 24 -2.19 -9.87 2.08
N ILE A 25 -1.58 -9.81 3.27
CA ILE A 25 -2.27 -9.38 4.49
C ILE A 25 -2.80 -7.95 4.34
N VAL A 26 -2.03 -7.05 3.72
CA VAL A 26 -2.46 -5.66 3.47
C VAL A 26 -3.66 -5.60 2.54
N VAL A 27 -3.67 -6.38 1.46
CA VAL A 27 -4.83 -6.45 0.54
C VAL A 27 -6.06 -6.99 1.27
N LEU A 28 -5.91 -8.09 2.01
CA LEU A 28 -7.01 -8.68 2.78
C LEU A 28 -7.55 -7.69 3.83
N TRP A 29 -6.66 -6.96 4.51
CA TRP A 29 -7.06 -5.95 5.49
C TRP A 29 -7.92 -4.85 4.87
N HIS A 30 -7.52 -4.29 3.71
CA HIS A 30 -8.31 -3.27 3.02
C HIS A 30 -9.65 -3.84 2.50
N SER A 31 -9.66 -5.09 2.03
CA SER A 31 -10.90 -5.78 1.63
C SER A 31 -11.86 -5.93 2.82
N ILE A 32 -11.37 -6.35 3.99
CA ILE A 32 -12.19 -6.48 5.20
C ILE A 32 -12.68 -5.09 5.64
N LEU A 33 -11.81 -4.06 5.66
CA LEU A 33 -12.22 -2.69 5.97
C LEU A 33 -13.34 -2.19 5.07
N GLY A 34 -13.32 -2.54 3.78
CA GLY A 34 -14.33 -2.11 2.82
C GLY A 34 -15.67 -2.86 2.95
N PHE A 35 -15.62 -4.18 2.99
CA PHE A 35 -16.80 -5.05 2.85
C PHE A 35 -17.32 -5.63 4.17
N HIS A 36 -16.45 -5.86 5.14
CA HIS A 36 -16.77 -6.46 6.45
C HIS A 36 -16.11 -5.68 7.60
N PRO A 37 -16.40 -4.37 7.76
CA PRO A 37 -15.79 -3.52 8.78
C PRO A 37 -16.00 -4.04 10.22
N GLU A 38 -17.03 -4.85 10.44
CA GLU A 38 -17.37 -5.47 11.72
C GLU A 38 -16.34 -6.50 12.20
N TRP A 39 -15.46 -7.02 11.33
CA TRP A 39 -14.41 -7.98 11.72
C TRP A 39 -13.15 -7.29 12.24
N VAL A 40 -13.00 -5.99 11.96
CA VAL A 40 -11.80 -5.22 12.30
C VAL A 40 -11.84 -4.72 13.74
N GLY A 41 -13.04 -4.51 14.30
CA GLY A 41 -13.24 -4.10 15.69
C GLY A 41 -12.73 -2.68 16.04
N ILE A 42 -12.38 -1.87 15.03
CA ILE A 42 -11.87 -0.49 15.19
C ILE A 42 -12.98 0.56 15.09
N PHE A 43 -14.14 0.21 14.54
CA PHE A 43 -15.25 1.15 14.34
C PHE A 43 -16.25 1.04 15.49
N GLN A 44 -16.56 2.17 16.11
CA GLN A 44 -17.42 2.26 17.30
C GLN A 44 -18.86 1.79 17.07
N ASN A 45 -19.28 1.66 15.81
CA ASN A 45 -20.64 1.27 15.40
C ASN A 45 -20.80 -0.23 15.10
N SER A 46 -19.78 -1.06 15.30
CA SER A 46 -19.91 -2.51 15.13
C SER A 46 -20.69 -3.10 16.32
N SER A 47 -21.98 -3.36 16.13
CA SER A 47 -22.92 -3.92 17.12
C SER A 47 -22.55 -5.31 17.65
N ILE A 48 -21.42 -5.88 17.22
CA ILE A 48 -21.05 -7.25 17.53
C ILE A 48 -20.01 -7.26 18.65
N ASN A 49 -20.43 -7.77 19.81
CA ASN A 49 -19.58 -8.10 20.94
C ASN A 49 -18.61 -9.27 20.59
N PHE A 50 -17.66 -9.07 19.67
CA PHE A 50 -16.62 -10.05 19.33
C PHE A 50 -15.50 -10.01 20.37
N ARG A 51 -15.77 -10.50 21.58
CA ARG A 51 -14.90 -10.22 22.75
C ARG A 51 -13.68 -11.12 22.95
N LEU A 52 -13.51 -12.28 22.30
CA LEU A 52 -12.39 -13.17 22.64
C LEU A 52 -11.59 -13.82 21.48
N PRO A 53 -12.17 -14.41 20.41
CA PRO A 53 -11.37 -15.06 19.36
C PRO A 53 -10.70 -14.07 18.39
N CYS A 54 -11.21 -12.83 18.28
CA CYS A 54 -10.70 -11.84 17.33
C CYS A 54 -9.34 -11.22 17.70
N LYS A 55 -8.85 -11.35 18.94
CA LYS A 55 -7.54 -10.76 19.31
C LYS A 55 -6.37 -11.41 18.56
N TYR A 56 -6.39 -12.74 18.39
CA TYR A 56 -5.36 -13.44 17.63
C TYR A 56 -5.51 -13.22 16.11
N TYR A 57 -6.74 -13.17 15.62
CA TYR A 57 -7.02 -12.80 14.23
C TYR A 57 -6.55 -11.38 13.91
N PHE A 58 -6.78 -10.43 14.82
CA PHE A 58 -6.31 -9.06 14.70
C PHE A 58 -4.78 -8.96 14.65
N VAL A 59 -4.05 -9.77 15.43
CA VAL A 59 -2.58 -9.81 15.36
C VAL A 59 -2.07 -10.29 14.01
N LEU A 60 -2.73 -11.29 13.41
CA LEU A 60 -2.35 -11.85 12.11
C LEU A 60 -2.81 -10.98 10.92
N MET A 61 -3.92 -10.25 11.08
CA MET A 61 -4.53 -9.45 10.02
C MET A 61 -4.24 -7.96 10.16
N ASN A 62 -3.48 -7.50 11.16
CA ASN A 62 -3.18 -6.08 11.36
C ASN A 62 -2.45 -5.51 10.12
N GLY A 63 -3.20 -4.80 9.27
CA GLY A 63 -2.69 -4.24 8.03
C GLY A 63 -1.59 -3.22 8.28
N THR A 64 -1.69 -2.39 9.31
CA THR A 64 -0.66 -1.41 9.68
C THR A 64 0.66 -2.10 10.03
N GLY A 65 0.60 -3.16 10.83
CA GLY A 65 1.77 -3.98 11.17
C GLY A 65 2.39 -4.65 9.93
N ALA A 66 1.55 -5.16 9.02
CA ALA A 66 2.01 -5.78 7.79
C ALA A 66 2.70 -4.78 6.82
N VAL A 67 2.17 -3.56 6.68
CA VAL A 67 2.82 -2.50 5.89
C VAL A 67 4.19 -2.12 6.48
N ILE A 68 4.26 -1.95 7.81
CA ILE A 68 5.53 -1.66 8.50
C ILE A 68 6.54 -2.78 8.25
N LEU A 69 6.13 -4.04 8.41
CA LEU A 69 6.99 -5.20 8.17
C LEU A 69 7.48 -5.25 6.72
N PHE A 70 6.61 -4.97 5.75
CA PHE A 70 6.97 -4.89 4.34
C PHE A 70 8.07 -3.84 4.08
N PHE A 71 7.92 -2.64 4.66
CA PHE A 71 8.90 -1.57 4.51
C PHE A 71 10.23 -1.86 5.22
N VAL A 72 10.17 -2.38 6.45
CA VAL A 72 11.37 -2.77 7.22
C VAL A 72 12.17 -3.83 6.47
N LEU A 73 11.52 -4.88 5.95
CA LEU A 73 12.19 -5.92 5.17
C LEU A 73 12.76 -5.37 3.85
N SER A 74 12.03 -4.50 3.16
CA SER A 74 12.49 -3.87 1.92
C SER A 74 13.72 -2.99 2.15
N GLY A 75 13.73 -2.21 3.24
CA GLY A 75 14.87 -1.40 3.67
C GLY A 75 16.06 -2.27 4.08
N PHE A 76 15.83 -3.33 4.86
CA PHE A 76 16.89 -4.26 5.28
C PHE A 76 17.59 -4.93 4.09
N VAL A 77 16.83 -5.43 3.11
CA VAL A 77 17.41 -6.06 1.91
C VAL A 77 18.23 -5.04 1.11
N LEU A 78 17.77 -3.80 1.01
CA LEU A 78 18.48 -2.73 0.31
C LEU A 78 19.78 -2.35 1.02
N SER A 79 19.72 -2.09 2.33
CA SER A 79 20.89 -1.74 3.15
C SER A 79 21.92 -2.86 3.19
N ARG A 80 21.48 -4.12 3.32
CA ARG A 80 22.40 -5.27 3.25
C ARG A 80 23.09 -5.36 1.90
N THR A 81 22.35 -5.17 0.81
CA THR A 81 22.94 -5.15 -0.54
C THR A 81 23.95 -4.00 -0.68
N ALA A 82 23.70 -2.87 -0.03
CA ALA A 82 24.59 -1.72 -0.05
C ALA A 82 25.88 -1.93 0.76
N LEU A 83 25.82 -2.67 1.87
CA LEU A 83 26.97 -2.97 2.71
C LEU A 83 27.84 -4.11 2.16
N VAL A 84 27.23 -5.07 1.46
CA VAL A 84 27.95 -6.24 0.90
C VAL A 84 28.58 -5.91 -0.47
N ASN A 85 28.00 -4.99 -1.25
CA ASN A 85 28.59 -4.56 -2.52
C ASN A 85 29.45 -3.31 -2.33
N GLU A 86 30.73 -3.39 -2.68
CA GLU A 86 31.67 -2.26 -2.54
C GLU A 86 31.41 -1.11 -3.54
N ASN A 87 30.65 -1.37 -4.60
CA ASN A 87 30.36 -0.40 -5.65
C ASN A 87 29.19 0.56 -5.28
N LYS A 88 29.48 1.52 -4.40
CA LYS A 88 28.56 2.59 -3.94
C LYS A 88 27.86 3.32 -5.09
N LYS A 89 28.55 3.55 -6.22
CA LYS A 89 28.00 4.21 -7.41
C LYS A 89 26.84 3.41 -8.02
N ASN A 90 26.93 2.08 -8.04
CA ASN A 90 25.91 1.23 -8.65
C ASN A 90 24.63 1.16 -7.78
N ILE A 91 24.80 1.25 -6.46
CA ILE A 91 23.69 1.34 -5.50
C ILE A 91 22.92 2.65 -5.68
N LEU A 92 23.62 3.79 -5.79
CA LEU A 92 22.99 5.10 -6.00
C LEU A 92 22.20 5.14 -7.30
N ILE A 93 22.79 4.65 -8.40
CA ILE A 93 22.11 4.57 -9.70
C ILE A 93 20.86 3.69 -9.61
N ASN A 94 20.95 2.54 -8.95
CA ASN A 94 19.80 1.65 -8.77
C ASN A 94 18.71 2.25 -7.86
N SER A 95 19.07 3.09 -6.89
CA SER A 95 18.09 3.79 -6.05
C SER A 95 17.38 4.91 -6.82
N ILE A 96 18.13 5.71 -7.60
CA ILE A 96 17.55 6.78 -8.42
C ILE A 96 16.63 6.20 -9.49
N LYS A 97 17.01 5.09 -10.14
CA LYS A 97 16.16 4.40 -11.14
C LYS A 97 14.83 3.90 -10.59
N ARG A 98 14.66 3.78 -9.26
CA ARG A 98 13.38 3.36 -8.64
C ARG A 98 12.34 4.47 -8.67
N LEU A 99 12.75 5.73 -8.55
CA LEU A 99 11.81 6.85 -8.46
C LEU A 99 11.00 7.04 -9.74
N PRO A 100 11.58 7.03 -10.96
CA PRO A 100 10.80 7.10 -12.19
C PRO A 100 9.84 5.92 -12.34
N ARG A 101 10.27 4.70 -11.95
CA ARG A 101 9.40 3.52 -12.02
C ARG A 101 8.19 3.64 -11.10
N LEU A 102 8.39 4.15 -9.88
CA LEU A 102 7.30 4.41 -8.93
C LEU A 102 6.39 5.51 -9.45
N ALA A 103 6.95 6.63 -9.92
CA ALA A 103 6.21 7.78 -10.45
C ALA A 103 5.34 7.40 -11.65
N VAL A 104 5.86 6.64 -12.59
CA VAL A 104 5.07 6.17 -13.74
C VAL A 104 3.89 5.31 -13.27
N LEU A 105 4.12 4.38 -12.33
CA LEU A 105 3.07 3.48 -11.86
C LEU A 105 1.98 4.23 -11.06
N THR A 106 2.38 5.21 -10.24
CA THR A 106 1.44 6.07 -9.50
C THR A 106 0.68 6.98 -10.44
N THR A 107 1.32 7.58 -11.45
CA THR A 107 0.64 8.39 -12.47
C THR A 107 -0.38 7.58 -13.25
N ILE A 108 -0.05 6.35 -13.66
CA ILE A 108 -1.03 5.49 -14.35
C ILE A 108 -2.22 5.22 -13.44
N ALA A 109 -1.99 4.88 -12.17
CA ALA A 109 -3.06 4.63 -11.22
C ALA A 109 -3.95 5.87 -10.96
N THR A 110 -3.35 7.06 -10.84
CA THR A 110 -4.12 8.31 -10.64
C THR A 110 -4.90 8.70 -11.88
N LEU A 111 -4.37 8.48 -13.09
CA LEU A 111 -5.08 8.72 -14.34
C LEU A 111 -6.25 7.75 -14.53
N ILE A 112 -6.09 6.47 -14.18
CA ILE A 112 -7.18 5.48 -14.19
C ILE A 112 -8.27 5.91 -13.21
N SER A 113 -7.90 6.27 -11.98
CA SER A 113 -8.83 6.77 -10.98
C SER A 113 -9.56 8.03 -11.47
N TRP A 114 -8.85 9.01 -12.03
CA TRP A 114 -9.45 10.19 -12.63
C TRP A 114 -10.44 9.84 -13.76
N THR A 115 -10.10 8.87 -14.62
CA THR A 115 -11.00 8.41 -15.69
C THR A 115 -12.29 7.83 -15.13
N PHE A 116 -12.22 7.03 -14.08
CA PHE A 116 -13.40 6.48 -13.41
C PHE A 116 -14.23 7.55 -12.70
N PHE A 117 -13.60 8.62 -12.20
CA PHE A 117 -14.31 9.80 -11.68
C PHE A 117 -15.04 10.56 -12.78
N TYR A 118 -14.37 10.79 -13.92
CA TYR A 118 -14.96 11.48 -15.07
C TYR A 118 -16.16 10.71 -15.65
N LEU A 119 -16.10 9.37 -15.66
CA LEU A 119 -17.19 8.49 -16.09
C LEU A 119 -18.26 8.25 -15.01
N ASN A 120 -18.12 8.87 -13.83
CA ASN A 120 -19.03 8.72 -12.69
C ASN A 120 -19.23 7.26 -12.23
N PHE A 121 -18.18 6.45 -12.30
CA PHE A 121 -18.21 5.03 -11.88
C PHE A 121 -17.96 4.81 -10.38
N TYR A 122 -17.54 5.85 -9.66
CA TYR A 122 -17.23 5.78 -8.23
C TYR A 122 -18.47 5.91 -7.33
N HIS A 123 -19.09 4.77 -7.03
CA HIS A 123 -20.26 4.65 -6.12
C HIS A 123 -19.87 4.28 -4.68
N PHE A 124 -18.69 4.71 -4.20
CA PHE A 124 -18.15 4.31 -2.89
C PHE A 124 -18.97 4.85 -1.70
N LYS A 125 -19.65 6.02 -1.83
CA LYS A 125 -20.54 6.55 -0.78
C LYS A 125 -21.75 5.64 -0.54
N GLU A 126 -22.34 5.14 -1.62
CA GLU A 126 -23.49 4.24 -1.54
C GLU A 126 -23.03 2.86 -1.04
N ALA A 127 -21.94 2.33 -1.60
CA ALA A 127 -21.35 1.08 -1.16
C ALA A 127 -20.97 1.11 0.34
N GLY A 128 -20.33 2.20 0.80
CA GLY A 128 -19.95 2.36 2.21
C GLY A 128 -21.13 2.48 3.16
N LYS A 129 -22.26 3.02 2.71
CA LYS A 129 -23.53 3.00 3.48
C LYS A 129 -24.09 1.59 3.58
N ILE A 130 -24.06 0.82 2.50
CA ILE A 130 -24.53 -0.57 2.49
C ILE A 130 -23.67 -1.46 3.41
N THR A 131 -22.35 -1.31 3.35
CA THR A 131 -21.42 -2.10 4.17
C THR A 131 -21.22 -1.55 5.58
N ASN A 132 -21.83 -0.39 5.92
CA ASN A 132 -21.60 0.34 7.16
C ASN A 132 -20.10 0.60 7.44
N SER A 133 -19.28 0.76 6.40
CA SER A 133 -17.84 1.01 6.52
C SER A 133 -17.53 2.51 6.45
N PRO A 134 -17.07 3.13 7.56
CA PRO A 134 -16.65 4.53 7.54
C PRO A 134 -15.47 4.75 6.58
N TRP A 135 -14.54 3.79 6.53
CA TRP A 135 -13.38 3.83 5.65
C TRP A 135 -13.77 3.82 4.17
N LEU A 136 -14.70 2.94 3.76
CA LEU A 136 -15.19 2.89 2.38
C LEU A 136 -16.00 4.14 2.02
N SER A 137 -16.83 4.63 2.94
CA SER A 137 -17.68 5.82 2.70
C SER A 137 -16.87 7.11 2.54
N SER A 138 -15.71 7.20 3.21
CA SER A 138 -14.76 8.31 3.07
C SER A 138 -13.83 8.12 1.87
N PHE A 139 -13.58 6.87 1.42
CA PHE A 139 -12.61 6.47 0.37
C PHE A 139 -11.38 7.39 0.36
N ALA A 140 -10.62 7.33 1.47
CA ALA A 140 -9.43 8.16 1.70
C ALA A 140 -9.65 9.65 1.40
N ASN A 141 -10.76 10.21 1.90
CA ASN A 141 -11.14 11.63 1.72
C ASN A 141 -11.05 12.15 0.27
N SER A 142 -11.33 11.28 -0.70
CA SER A 142 -11.36 11.66 -2.13
C SER A 142 -12.36 12.79 -2.47
N TYR A 143 -13.29 13.12 -1.56
CA TYR A 143 -14.39 14.08 -1.77
C TYR A 143 -14.34 15.34 -0.89
N THR A 144 -13.17 15.79 -0.43
CA THR A 144 -13.08 16.96 0.46
C THR A 144 -13.64 18.26 -0.15
N SER A 145 -13.90 18.35 -1.47
CA SER A 145 -14.44 19.56 -2.11
C SER A 145 -15.83 19.44 -2.75
N GLY A 146 -16.52 18.30 -2.66
CA GLY A 146 -17.93 18.17 -3.11
C GLY A 146 -18.21 18.36 -4.61
N ASN A 147 -17.24 18.81 -5.43
CA ASN A 147 -17.39 19.06 -6.85
C ASN A 147 -16.50 18.11 -7.67
N PRO A 148 -17.06 17.12 -8.38
CA PRO A 148 -16.30 16.19 -9.22
C PRO A 148 -15.63 16.88 -10.43
N PHE A 149 -16.04 18.11 -10.78
CA PHE A 149 -15.50 18.89 -11.90
C PHE A 149 -14.23 19.70 -11.58
N LEU A 150 -13.74 19.70 -10.33
CA LEU A 150 -12.54 20.44 -9.95
C LEU A 150 -11.22 19.72 -10.26
N PHE A 151 -11.24 18.42 -10.56
CA PHE A 151 -10.03 17.67 -10.84
C PHE A 151 -9.73 17.69 -12.34
N SER A 152 -8.92 18.65 -12.78
CA SER A 152 -8.43 18.69 -14.15
C SER A 152 -7.52 17.49 -14.42
N PHE A 153 -7.43 17.07 -15.69
CA PHE A 153 -6.43 16.10 -16.13
C PHE A 153 -5.02 16.47 -15.64
N TRP A 154 -4.70 17.78 -15.66
CA TRP A 154 -3.42 18.30 -15.20
C TRP A 154 -3.22 18.13 -13.70
N ASP A 155 -4.28 18.18 -12.89
CA ASP A 155 -4.19 17.95 -11.46
C ASP A 155 -3.92 16.48 -11.17
N ALA A 156 -4.61 15.56 -11.85
CA ALA A 156 -4.36 14.12 -11.74
C ALA A 156 -2.96 13.71 -12.20
N LEU A 157 -2.46 14.35 -13.26
CA LEU A 157 -1.11 14.16 -13.78
C LEU A 157 -0.06 14.66 -12.79
N ASN A 158 -0.22 15.90 -12.28
CA ASN A 158 0.68 16.48 -11.28
C ASN A 158 0.65 15.70 -9.95
N GLN A 159 -0.52 15.17 -9.57
CA GLN A 159 -0.66 14.36 -8.37
C GLN A 159 0.23 13.13 -8.45
N GLY A 160 0.07 12.35 -9.53
CA GLY A 160 0.80 11.10 -9.70
C GLY A 160 2.29 11.27 -10.01
N LEU A 161 2.68 12.35 -10.71
CA LEU A 161 4.07 12.59 -11.09
C LEU A 161 4.95 13.05 -9.92
N TRP A 162 4.46 13.97 -9.08
CA TRP A 162 5.33 14.59 -8.08
C TRP A 162 4.66 14.90 -6.73
N LYS A 163 3.40 15.33 -6.66
CA LYS A 163 2.79 15.72 -5.37
C LYS A 163 2.73 14.53 -4.39
N THR A 164 2.41 13.33 -4.87
CA THR A 164 2.40 12.12 -4.04
C THR A 164 3.77 11.82 -3.40
N PHE A 165 4.88 12.23 -4.01
CA PHE A 165 6.23 11.95 -3.50
C PHE A 165 6.79 13.04 -2.59
N ILE A 166 6.41 14.30 -2.82
CA ILE A 166 7.02 15.46 -2.14
C ILE A 166 6.12 16.00 -1.03
N ILE A 167 4.83 16.18 -1.32
CA ILE A 167 3.91 16.87 -0.41
C ILE A 167 3.24 15.86 0.50
N GLY A 168 2.93 14.66 -0.01
CA GLY A 168 2.26 13.62 0.76
C GLY A 168 1.01 14.19 1.41
N ASP A 169 0.06 14.67 0.60
CA ASP A 169 -1.18 15.26 1.09
C ASP A 169 -1.83 14.30 2.10
N TYR A 170 -2.01 14.77 3.34
CA TYR A 170 -2.79 14.07 4.35
C TYR A 170 -4.25 14.20 3.92
N TYR A 171 -4.77 13.15 3.30
CA TYR A 171 -6.18 13.02 2.99
C TYR A 171 -6.96 12.68 4.26
#